data_AF-W2FJG5-F1
#
_entry.id   AF-W2FJG5-F1
#
_cell.length_a   1.000
_cell.length_b   1.000
_cell.length_c   1.000
_cell.angle_alpha   90.00
_cell.angle_beta   90.00
_cell.angle_gamma   90.00
#
_symmetry.space_group_name_H-M   'P 1'
#
loop_
_entity.id
_entity.type
_entity.pdbx_description
1 polymer ?
#
loop_
_entity_poly.entity_id
_entity_poly.type
_entity_poly.pdbx_seq_one_letter_code
_entity_poly.pdbx_strand_id
1 'polypeptide(L)' 'SQKCPKEDFKPVKDLNLKLQGESFWVRGHLQVVRAKSKTPFFNLRERMATIQAILHESDKAHGSPAQHQAEGRGTQR' A
#
# COMPACT_ATOMS: atom_id res chain seq x y z
N SER A 1 -5.38 -16.57 -6.00
CA SER A 1 -5.71 -15.24 -6.54
C SER A 1 -5.88 -14.30 -5.36
N GLN A 2 -4.99 -13.32 -5.19
CA GLN A 2 -5.00 -12.39 -4.06
C GLN A 2 -6.28 -11.54 -4.14
N LYS A 3 -7.13 -11.58 -3.11
CA LYS A 3 -8.38 -10.81 -3.06
C LYS A 3 -8.01 -9.32 -3.12
N CYS A 4 -8.49 -8.63 -4.15
CA CYS A 4 -8.44 -7.17 -4.19
C CYS A 4 -9.19 -6.67 -2.93
N PRO A 5 -8.54 -5.94 -2.03
CA PRO A 5 -9.22 -5.52 -0.82
C PRO A 5 -10.40 -4.62 -1.15
N LYS A 6 -11.49 -4.72 -0.37
CA LYS A 6 -12.57 -3.73 -0.37
C LYS A 6 -12.16 -2.42 0.34
N GLU A 7 -10.87 -2.26 0.61
CA GLU A 7 -10.31 -1.18 1.42
C GLU A 7 -10.50 0.18 0.74
N ASP A 8 -10.57 1.21 1.59
CA ASP A 8 -10.78 2.59 1.21
C ASP A 8 -9.52 3.12 0.50
N PHE A 9 -9.59 3.25 -0.84
CA PHE A 9 -8.46 3.72 -1.63
C PHE A 9 -8.28 5.22 -1.42
N LYS A 10 -7.12 5.63 -0.92
CA LYS A 10 -6.77 7.04 -0.82
C LYS A 10 -6.50 7.60 -2.22
N PRO A 11 -7.08 8.77 -2.59
CA PRO A 11 -6.76 9.44 -3.84
C PRO A 11 -5.29 9.86 -3.89
N VAL A 12 -4.66 9.78 -5.07
CA VAL A 12 -3.24 10.14 -5.26
C VAL A 12 -2.99 11.61 -4.92
N LYS A 13 -3.98 12.49 -5.20
CA LYS A 13 -3.90 13.92 -4.87
C LYS A 13 -3.81 14.22 -3.37
N ASP A 14 -4.22 13.28 -2.52
CA ASP A 14 -4.27 13.47 -1.07
C ASP A 14 -3.02 12.88 -0.38
N LEU A 15 -2.10 12.29 -1.14
CA LEU A 15 -0.81 11.79 -0.64
C LEU A 15 0.11 12.97 -0.32
N ASN A 16 0.26 13.27 0.98
CA ASN A 16 1.06 14.38 1.48
C ASN A 16 1.74 14.01 2.81
N LEU A 17 2.53 14.93 3.37
CA LEU A 17 3.35 14.72 4.57
C LEU A 17 2.56 14.26 5.81
N LYS A 18 1.25 14.53 5.88
CA LYS A 18 0.41 14.07 7.00
C LYS A 18 0.26 12.54 7.05
N LEU A 19 0.51 11.84 5.94
CA LEU A 19 0.42 10.38 5.83
C LEU A 19 1.80 9.69 5.96
N GLN A 20 2.84 10.42 6.36
CA GLN A 20 4.19 9.87 6.46
C GLN A 20 4.24 8.78 7.53
N GLY A 21 4.77 7.60 7.17
CA GLY A 21 4.88 6.44 8.06
C GLY A 21 3.64 5.54 8.10
N GLU A 22 2.54 5.92 7.45
CA GLU A 22 1.33 5.10 7.37
C GLU A 22 1.36 4.15 6.16
N SER A 23 0.66 3.01 6.27
CA SER A 23 0.38 2.10 5.15
C SER A 23 -1.02 2.37 4.62
N PHE A 24 -1.17 2.48 3.30
CA PHE A 24 -2.43 2.78 2.66
C PHE A 24 -2.56 2.15 1.27
N TRP A 25 -3.80 2.06 0.79
CA TRP A 25 -4.11 1.58 -0.54
C TRP A 25 -4.36 2.74 -1.49
N VAL A 26 -3.79 2.65 -2.68
CA VAL A 26 -3.95 3.63 -3.77
C VAL A 26 -4.30 2.90 -5.04
N ARG A 27 -5.08 3.54 -5.91
CA ARG A 27 -5.43 3.01 -7.22
C ARG A 27 -5.12 4.07 -8.28
N GLY A 28 -4.46 3.65 -9.34
CA GLY A 28 -4.11 4.54 -10.44
C GLY A 28 -3.57 3.77 -11.65
N HIS A 29 -3.29 4.52 -12.71
CA HIS A 29 -2.66 4.03 -13.93
C HIS A 29 -1.15 4.01 -13.76
N LEU A 30 -0.52 2.88 -14.10
CA LEU A 30 0.93 2.75 -14.14
C LEU A 30 1.47 3.48 -15.37
N GLN A 31 2.07 4.65 -15.19
CA GLN A 31 2.44 5.53 -16.32
C GLN A 31 3.86 5.25 -16.85
N VAL A 32 4.84 5.20 -15.96
CA VAL A 32 6.24 4.96 -16.32
C VAL A 32 6.77 3.92 -15.35
N VAL A 33 7.48 2.91 -15.87
CA VAL A 33 8.21 1.92 -15.09
C VAL A 33 9.67 1.97 -15.53
N ARG A 34 10.58 2.09 -14.57
CA ARG A 34 12.02 2.01 -14.82
C ARG A 34 12.62 1.04 -13.82
N ALA A 35 13.22 -0.03 -14.32
CA ALA A 35 14.03 -0.92 -13.51
C ALA A 35 15.50 -0.53 -13.71
N LYS A 36 16.20 -0.19 -12.62
CA LYS A 36 17.65 -0.06 -12.61
C LYS A 36 18.19 -0.98 -11.52
N SER A 37 18.85 -2.06 -11.92
CA SER A 37 19.29 -3.11 -10.98
C SER A 37 18.10 -3.68 -10.19
N LYS A 38 18.28 -3.92 -8.88
CA LYS A 38 17.31 -4.54 -7.98
C LYS A 38 16.20 -3.61 -7.45
N THR A 39 16.18 -2.34 -7.85
CA THR A 39 15.19 -1.37 -7.34
C THR A 39 14.41 -0.76 -8.51
N PRO A 40 13.19 -1.28 -8.80
CA PRO A 40 12.30 -0.65 -9.74
C PRO A 40 11.64 0.60 -9.15
N PHE A 41 11.48 1.61 -10.00
CA PHE A 41 10.72 2.82 -9.72
C PHE A 41 9.57 2.91 -10.72
N PHE A 42 8.42 3.39 -10.28
CA PHE A 42 7.30 3.62 -11.18
C PHE A 42 6.48 4.83 -10.77
N ASN A 43 5.82 5.44 -11.75
CA ASN A 43 4.88 6.53 -11.51
C ASN A 43 3.46 5.98 -11.56
N LEU A 44 2.70 6.22 -10.48
CA LEU A 44 1.27 5.93 -10.41
C LEU A 44 0.50 7.24 -10.62
N ARG A 45 -0.36 7.27 -11.64
CA ARG A 45 -1.15 8.44 -12.01
C ARG A 45 -2.64 8.21 -11.77
N GLU A 46 -3.29 9.17 -11.14
CA GLU A 46 -4.75 9.24 -11.04
C GLU A 46 -5.21 10.61 -11.54
N ARG A 47 -5.91 10.64 -12.68
CA ARG A 47 -6.34 11.87 -13.38
C ARG A 47 -5.17 12.85 -13.60
N MET A 48 -5.05 13.88 -12.77
CA MET A 48 -4.03 14.93 -12.88
C MET A 48 -2.97 14.86 -11.78
N ALA A 49 -3.11 13.95 -10.82
CA ALA A 49 -2.14 13.73 -9.77
C ALA A 49 -1.23 12.54 -10.12
N THR A 50 0.06 12.65 -9.80
CA THR A 50 1.06 11.60 -10.01
C THR A 50 1.93 11.48 -8.76
N ILE A 51 2.23 10.26 -8.36
CA ILE A 51 3.19 9.94 -7.29
C ILE A 51 4.24 8.98 -7.84
N GLN A 52 5.49 9.12 -7.40
CA GLN A 52 6.55 8.15 -7.65
C GLN A 52 6.56 7.12 -6.53
N ALA A 53 6.62 5.85 -6.90
CA ALA A 53 6.74 4.72 -6.00
C ALA A 53 8.04 3.96 -6.30
N ILE A 54 8.60 3.37 -5.24
CA ILE A 54 9.80 2.55 -5.28
C ILE A 54 9.43 1.16 -4.79
N LEU A 55 9.75 0.13 -5.56
CA LEU A 55 9.57 -1.25 -5.13
C LEU A 55 10.89 -1.74 -4.54
N HIS A 56 10.83 -2.19 -3.29
CA HIS A 56 11.96 -2.83 -2.62
C HIS A 56 11.64 -4.31 -2.44
N GLU A 57 12.66 -5.15 -2.67
CA GLU A 57 12.61 -6.54 -2.23
C GLU A 57 12.55 -6.57 -0.70
N SER A 58 11.63 -7.35 -0.15
CA SER A 58 11.44 -7.51 1.29
C SER A 58 11.28 -8.98 1.61
N ASP A 59 12.01 -9.46 2.61
CA ASP A 59 11.89 -10.83 3.15
C ASP A 59 10.56 -11.06 3.88
N LYS A 60 9.80 -9.99 4.14
CA LYS A 60 8.49 -10.03 4.77
C LYS A 60 7.41 -9.70 3.75
N ALA A 61 6.50 -10.65 3.53
CA ALA A 61 5.24 -10.39 2.85
C ALA A 61 4.35 -9.53 3.77
N HIS A 62 4.29 -8.22 3.51
CA HIS A 62 3.33 -7.35 4.19
C HIS A 62 1.92 -7.62 3.63
N GLY A 63 1.19 -8.50 4.31
CA GLY A 63 -0.25 -8.65 4.13
C GLY A 63 -0.99 -7.44 4.71
N SER A 64 -2.13 -7.10 4.10
CA SER A 64 -3.06 -6.04 4.54
C SER A 64 -3.19 -5.94 6.06
N PRO A 65 -3.42 -4.74 6.63
CA PRO A 65 -3.62 -4.60 8.07
C PRO A 65 -4.80 -5.48 8.51
N ALA A 66 -4.47 -6.55 9.24
CA ALA A 66 -5.47 -7.41 9.86
C ALA A 66 -6.30 -6.55 10.80
N GLN A 67 -7.62 -6.58 10.60
CA GLN A 67 -8.59 -5.96 11.48
C GLN A 67 -8.30 -6.39 12.91
N HIS A 68 -8.27 -5.42 13.84
CA HIS A 68 -8.27 -5.67 15.27
C HIS A 68 -9.39 -6.66 15.61
N GLN A 69 -9.03 -7.91 15.90
CA GLN A 69 -9.94 -8.85 16.55
C GLN A 69 -9.56 -8.91 18.02
N ALA A 70 -10.33 -8.18 18.82
CA ALA A 70 -10.35 -8.34 20.26
C ALA A 70 -10.88 -9.74 20.58
N GLU A 71 -10.05 -10.60 21.13
CA GLU A 71 -10.50 -11.80 21.85
C GLU A 71 -10.21 -11.62 23.33
N GLY A 72 -11.20 -11.08 24.04
CA GLY A 72 -11.39 -11.39 25.43
C GLY A 72 -12.26 -12.64 25.56
N ARG A 73 -11.85 -13.53 26.49
CA ARG A 73 -12.59 -14.56 27.24
C ARG A 73 -12.16 -16.02 27.04
N GLY A 74 -11.66 -16.55 28.15
CA GLY A 74 -11.81 -17.94 28.60
C GLY A 74 -10.50 -18.71 28.63
N THR A 75 -10.12 -19.50 29.64
CA THR A 75 -10.69 -19.88 30.94
C THR A 75 -9.52 -20.53 31.70
N GLN A 76 -9.47 -20.39 33.03
CA GLN A 76 -8.54 -21.09 33.92
C GLN A 76 -8.43 -22.60 33.63
N ARG A 77 -7.20 -23.13 33.69
CA ARG A 77 -6.88 -24.38 34.40
C ARG A 77 -5.51 -24.25 35.06
#